data_AF-A0A2G2Y887-F1
#
_entry.id   AF-A0A2G2Y887-F1
#
_cell.length_a   1.000
_cell.length_b   1.000
_cell.length_c   1.000
_cell.angle_alpha   90.00
_cell.angle_beta   90.00
_cell.angle_gamma   90.00
#
_symmetry.space_group_name_H-M   'P 1'
#
loop_
_entity.id
_entity.type
_entity.pdbx_description
1 polymer ?
#
loop_
_entity_poly.entity_id
_entity_poly.type
_entity_poly.pdbx_seq_one_letter_code
_entity_poly.pdbx_strand_id
1 'polypeptide(L)'
;MATEAQFLLSMPDRIYKSTLIPLMQQDTRLGEMTRKGFYLYDERHKVKPDLEIKKYIEKAREFFGVSIDPKLVKLSDKDIVEMILFPSVNEACKLYVECIVVKAADIDIASIMGIGMGFPPYRSALLSD
;
A
#
# COMPACT_ATOMS: atom_id res chain seq x y z
N MET A 1 -11.97 -5.78 13.92
CA MET A 1 -11.07 -5.34 12.84
C MET A 1 -11.90 -5.29 11.58
N ALA A 2 -11.99 -4.15 10.89
CA ALA A 2 -12.74 -4.08 9.64
C ALA A 2 -12.10 -5.08 8.67
N THR A 3 -12.84 -6.12 8.30
CA THR A 3 -12.33 -7.19 7.45
C THR A 3 -11.99 -6.56 6.09
N GLU A 4 -10.87 -6.93 5.47
CA GLU A 4 -10.45 -6.47 4.12
C GLU A 4 -11.63 -6.48 3.11
N ALA A 5 -12.54 -7.45 3.27
CA ALA A 5 -13.80 -7.55 2.54
C ALA A 5 -14.75 -6.34 2.70
N GLN A 6 -14.91 -5.77 3.90
CA GLN A 6 -15.77 -4.61 4.13
C GLN A 6 -15.24 -3.35 3.44
N PHE A 7 -13.91 -3.20 3.41
CA PHE A 7 -13.28 -2.08 2.73
C PHE A 7 -13.43 -2.20 1.20
N LEU A 8 -13.16 -3.38 0.64
CA LEU A 8 -13.36 -3.66 -0.78
C LEU A 8 -14.81 -3.48 -1.25
N LEU A 9 -15.79 -3.83 -0.40
CA LEU A 9 -17.21 -3.66 -0.70
C LEU A 9 -17.65 -2.20 -0.66
N SER A 10 -17.01 -1.37 0.16
CA SER A 10 -17.37 0.05 0.29
C SER A 10 -16.90 0.90 -0.90
N MET A 11 -15.82 0.51 -1.57
CA MET A 11 -15.20 1.30 -2.66
C MET A 11 -14.66 0.40 -3.81
N PRO A 12 -15.52 -0.38 -4.49
CA PRO A 12 -15.09 -1.37 -5.48
C PRO A 12 -14.41 -0.76 -6.71
N ASP A 13 -14.82 0.44 -7.12
CA ASP A 13 -14.28 1.11 -8.32
C ASP A 13 -12.96 1.84 -8.05
N ARG A 14 -12.58 1.99 -6.77
CA ARG A 14 -11.40 2.77 -6.34
C ARG A 14 -10.25 1.89 -5.86
N ILE A 15 -10.53 0.63 -5.52
CA ILE A 15 -9.56 -0.27 -4.89
C ILE A 15 -9.17 -1.40 -5.84
N TYR A 16 -7.87 -1.53 -6.05
CA TYR A 16 -7.33 -2.72 -6.72
C TYR A 16 -7.29 -3.91 -5.76
N LYS A 17 -8.04 -4.96 -6.07
CA LYS A 17 -8.01 -6.21 -5.30
C LYS A 17 -6.78 -7.03 -5.68
N SER A 18 -5.74 -6.99 -4.86
CA SER A 18 -4.57 -7.84 -5.05
C SER A 18 -4.91 -9.30 -4.74
N THR A 19 -4.49 -10.24 -5.59
CA THR A 19 -4.58 -11.70 -5.32
C THR A 19 -3.42 -12.20 -4.49
N LEU A 20 -2.32 -11.43 -4.42
CA LEU A 20 -1.12 -11.76 -3.67
C LEU A 20 -1.39 -11.88 -2.15
N ILE A 21 -2.13 -10.92 -1.58
CA ILE A 21 -2.41 -10.90 -0.14
C ILE A 21 -3.22 -12.13 0.30
N PRO A 22 -4.36 -12.48 -0.35
CA PRO A 22 -5.08 -13.71 -0.04
C PRO A 22 -4.24 -14.98 -0.18
N LEU A 23 -3.41 -15.08 -1.23
CA LEU A 23 -2.51 -16.23 -1.42
C LEU A 23 -1.49 -16.37 -0.28
N MET A 24 -0.95 -15.24 0.20
CA MET A 24 -0.03 -15.23 1.33
C MET A 24 -0.73 -15.58 2.66
N GLN A 25 -1.97 -15.12 2.86
CA GLN A 25 -2.76 -15.45 4.05
C GLN A 25 -3.10 -16.94 4.11
N GLN A 26 -3.41 -17.58 2.96
CA GLN A 26 -3.65 -19.02 2.87
C GLN A 26 -2.43 -19.84 3.31
N ASP A 27 -1.22 -19.40 2.95
CA ASP A 27 0.03 -20.04 3.35
C ASP A 27 0.56 -19.53 4.73
N THR A 28 -0.33 -19.00 5.58
CA THR A 28 -0.06 -18.57 6.96
C THR A 28 1.00 -17.47 7.10
N ARG A 29 1.22 -16.68 6.03
CA ARG A 29 2.16 -15.55 6.04
C ARG A 29 1.46 -14.26 6.49
N LEU A 30 1.19 -14.17 7.79
CA LEU A 30 0.41 -13.07 8.40
C LEU A 30 1.29 -11.90 8.89
N GLY A 31 2.58 -11.89 8.57
CA GLY A 31 3.48 -10.79 8.93
C GLY A 31 4.31 -11.08 10.18
N GLU A 32 4.55 -10.04 10.96
CA GLU A 32 5.43 -10.09 12.13
C GLU A 32 4.92 -11.08 13.20
N MET A 33 3.61 -11.17 13.39
CA MET A 33 2.99 -12.10 14.36
C MET A 33 3.31 -13.58 14.07
N THR A 34 3.43 -13.94 12.79
CA THR A 34 3.78 -15.31 12.35
C THR A 34 5.25 -15.45 11.99
N ARG A 35 6.06 -14.39 12.26
CA ARG A 35 7.47 -14.25 11.88
C ARG A 35 7.74 -14.35 10.37
N LYS A 36 6.68 -14.42 9.54
CA LYS A 36 6.74 -14.63 8.10
C LYS A 36 5.64 -13.80 7.42
N GLY A 37 6.05 -12.82 6.62
CA GLY A 37 5.14 -11.98 5.82
C GLY A 37 5.74 -11.69 4.46
N PHE A 38 5.84 -10.40 4.11
CA PHE A 38 6.67 -9.94 2.99
C PHE A 38 8.18 -10.04 3.27
N TYR A 39 8.53 -10.19 4.54
CA TYR A 39 9.88 -10.42 5.00
C TYR A 39 9.85 -11.55 6.01
N LEU A 40 11.03 -12.14 6.25
CA LEU A 40 11.24 -13.02 7.39
C LEU A 40 11.65 -12.15 8.57
N TYR A 41 11.01 -12.38 9.72
CA TYR A 41 11.28 -11.65 10.94
C TYR A 41 12.04 -12.57 11.90
N ASP A 42 13.24 -12.14 12.29
CA ASP A 42 14.03 -12.83 13.31
C ASP A 42 13.52 -12.51 14.73
N GLU A 43 13.98 -13.21 15.76
CA GLU A 43 13.55 -12.97 17.16
C GLU A 43 13.93 -11.57 17.68
N ARG A 44 14.84 -10.88 16.99
CA ARG A 44 15.24 -9.49 17.25
C ARG A 44 14.54 -8.48 16.35
N HIS A 45 13.41 -8.86 15.73
CA HIS A 45 12.66 -8.03 14.78
C HIS A 45 13.49 -7.58 13.56
N LYS A 46 14.59 -8.28 13.26
CA LYS A 46 15.40 -8.00 12.07
C LYS A 46 14.70 -8.60 10.86
N VAL A 47 14.42 -7.75 9.88
CA VAL A 47 13.85 -8.14 8.59
C VAL A 47 14.92 -8.72 7.67
N LYS A 48 14.64 -9.90 7.11
CA LYS A 48 15.43 -10.52 6.05
C LYS A 48 14.56 -10.70 4.79
N PRO A 49 15.11 -10.46 3.59
CA PRO A 49 14.38 -10.70 2.35
C PRO A 49 14.11 -12.20 2.18
N ASP A 50 12.87 -12.56 1.83
CA ASP A 50 12.49 -13.94 1.55
C ASP A 50 12.48 -14.19 0.04
N LEU A 51 13.20 -15.22 -0.40
CA LEU A 51 13.23 -15.65 -1.80
C LEU A 51 11.93 -16.36 -2.22
N GLU A 52 11.17 -16.91 -1.27
CA GLU A 52 9.92 -17.61 -1.58
C GLU A 52 8.85 -16.69 -2.13
N ILE A 53 8.86 -15.41 -1.74
CA ILE A 53 7.88 -14.41 -2.18
C ILE A 53 7.86 -14.25 -3.70
N LYS A 54 9.00 -14.41 -4.36
CA LYS A 54 9.06 -14.36 -5.84
C LYS A 54 8.09 -15.36 -6.47
N LYS A 55 7.96 -16.57 -5.89
CA LYS A 55 7.02 -17.60 -6.37
C LYS A 55 5.57 -17.16 -6.25
N TYR A 56 5.22 -16.46 -5.17
CA TYR A 56 3.86 -15.94 -4.97
C TYR A 56 3.56 -14.78 -5.92
N ILE A 57 4.55 -13.91 -6.17
CA ILE A 57 4.43 -12.84 -7.15
C ILE A 57 4.22 -13.41 -8.55
N GLU A 58 4.96 -14.45 -8.93
CA GLU A 58 4.79 -15.15 -10.21
C GLU A 58 3.40 -15.79 -10.33
N LYS A 59 2.95 -16.55 -9.30
CA LYS A 59 1.58 -17.11 -9.26
C LYS A 59 0.50 -16.04 -9.38
N ALA A 60 0.65 -14.91 -8.69
CA ALA A 60 -0.30 -13.81 -8.75
C ALA A 60 -0.34 -13.18 -10.16
N ARG A 61 0.82 -13.07 -10.83
CA ARG A 61 0.91 -12.58 -12.22
C ARG A 61 0.27 -13.53 -13.22
N GLU A 62 0.52 -14.84 -13.09
CA GLU A 62 -0.11 -15.88 -13.91
C GLU A 62 -1.63 -15.82 -13.79
N PHE A 63 -2.16 -15.64 -12.57
CA PHE A 63 -3.60 -15.55 -12.33
C PHE A 63 -4.26 -14.38 -13.08
N PHE A 64 -3.57 -13.24 -13.21
CA PHE A 64 -4.08 -12.08 -13.94
C PHE A 64 -3.70 -12.08 -15.43
N GLY A 65 -2.90 -13.05 -15.90
CA GLY A 65 -2.43 -13.10 -17.28
C GLY A 65 -1.56 -11.90 -17.69
N VAL A 66 -0.97 -11.20 -16.72
CA VAL A 66 -0.18 -9.98 -16.98
C VAL A 66 1.27 -10.37 -17.20
N SER A 67 1.75 -10.21 -18.44
CA SER A 67 3.18 -10.27 -18.74
C SER A 67 3.88 -9.06 -18.12
N ILE A 68 5.09 -9.27 -17.62
CA ILE A 68 5.90 -8.18 -17.05
C ILE A 68 6.11 -7.11 -18.14
N ASP A 69 5.48 -5.95 -17.97
CA ASP A 69 5.74 -4.81 -18.83
C ASP A 69 7.18 -4.37 -18.65
N PRO A 70 8.00 -4.32 -19.71
CA PRO A 70 9.42 -3.96 -19.59
C PRO A 70 9.64 -2.55 -19.05
N LYS A 71 8.61 -1.68 -19.13
CA LYS A 71 8.61 -0.35 -18.52
C LYS A 71 8.51 -0.40 -16.98
N LEU A 72 7.77 -1.35 -16.42
CA LEU A 72 7.63 -1.52 -14.97
C LEU A 72 8.86 -2.20 -14.33
N VAL A 73 9.73 -2.81 -15.14
CA VAL A 73 10.99 -3.42 -14.68
C VAL A 73 12.09 -2.38 -14.47
N LYS A 74 12.00 -1.24 -15.17
CA LYS A 74 12.97 -0.13 -15.10
C LYS A 74 12.35 1.12 -14.50
N LEU A 75 11.64 0.97 -13.38
CA LEU A 75 11.19 2.12 -12.60
C LEU A 75 12.38 2.73 -11.87
N SER A 76 12.53 4.04 -11.95
CA SER A 76 13.46 4.76 -11.09
C SER A 76 12.88 4.89 -9.68
N ASP A 77 13.73 5.16 -8.68
CA ASP A 77 13.27 5.38 -7.31
C ASP A 77 12.22 6.50 -7.22
N LYS A 78 12.33 7.51 -8.08
CA LYS A 78 11.35 8.61 -8.15
C LYS A 78 10.00 8.12 -8.66
N ASP A 79 9.98 7.33 -9.72
CA ASP A 79 8.75 6.78 -10.29
C ASP A 79 8.02 5.88 -9.28
N ILE A 80 8.77 5.10 -8.49
CA ILE A 80 8.20 4.25 -7.42
C ILE A 80 7.52 5.12 -6.35
N VAL A 81 8.19 6.19 -5.92
CA VAL A 81 7.63 7.11 -4.92
C VAL A 81 6.36 7.79 -5.45
N GLU A 82 6.41 8.29 -6.68
CA GLU A 82 5.28 8.94 -7.33
C GLU A 82 4.10 7.99 -7.52
N MET A 83 4.35 6.74 -7.92
CA MET A 83 3.32 5.74 -8.12
C MET A 83 2.57 5.37 -6.83
N ILE A 84 3.23 5.46 -5.67
CA ILE A 84 2.62 5.21 -4.36
C ILE A 84 1.95 6.49 -3.82
N LEU A 85 2.56 7.65 -4.06
CA LEU A 85 2.12 8.91 -3.48
C LEU A 85 0.92 9.51 -4.22
N PHE A 86 0.93 9.51 -5.56
CA PHE A 86 -0.12 10.15 -6.35
C PHE A 86 -1.53 9.61 -6.07
N PRO A 87 -1.75 8.28 -5.94
CA PRO A 87 -3.07 7.76 -5.53
C PRO A 87 -3.51 8.27 -4.17
N SER A 88 -2.57 8.40 -3.21
CA SER A 88 -2.86 8.87 -1.86
C SER A 88 -3.28 10.35 -1.85
N VAL A 89 -2.58 11.19 -2.61
CA VAL A 89 -2.93 12.62 -2.76
C VAL A 89 -4.27 12.77 -3.49
N ASN A 90 -4.51 11.97 -4.54
CA ASN A 90 -5.76 12.02 -5.27
C ASN A 90 -6.97 11.65 -4.40
N GLU A 91 -6.84 10.65 -3.53
CA GLU A 91 -7.90 10.33 -2.56
C GLU A 91 -8.08 11.44 -1.51
N ALA A 92 -7.00 12.08 -1.04
CA ALA A 92 -7.11 13.24 -0.16
C ALA A 92 -7.89 14.41 -0.80
N CYS A 93 -7.61 14.72 -2.07
CA CYS A 93 -8.37 15.72 -2.82
C CYS A 93 -9.84 15.35 -2.97
N LYS A 94 -10.15 14.06 -3.22
CA LYS A 94 -11.55 13.61 -3.29
C LYS A 94 -12.27 13.74 -1.96
N LEU A 95 -11.63 13.40 -0.84
CA LEU A 95 -12.21 13.58 0.50
C LEU A 95 -12.57 15.04 0.79
N TYR A 96 -11.77 15.97 0.27
CA TYR A 96 -12.07 17.39 0.33
C TYR A 96 -13.29 17.77 -0.54
N VAL A 97 -13.37 17.27 -1.78
CA VAL A 97 -14.51 17.49 -2.69
C VAL A 97 -15.81 16.85 -2.18
N GLU A 98 -15.72 15.67 -1.56
CA GLU A 98 -16.84 14.95 -0.95
C GLU A 98 -17.29 15.60 0.39
N CYS A 99 -16.68 16.73 0.78
CA CYS A 99 -16.96 17.47 2.01
C CYS A 99 -16.84 16.63 3.29
N ILE A 100 -16.04 15.56 3.26
CA ILE A 100 -15.73 14.72 4.44
C ILE A 100 -14.75 15.48 5.34
N VAL A 101 -13.86 16.27 4.75
CA VAL A 101 -12.89 17.11 5.45
C VAL A 101 -13.26 18.57 5.26
N VAL A 102 -13.32 19.33 6.36
CA VAL A 102 -13.70 20.74 6.36
C VAL A 102 -12.55 21.66 5.98
N LYS A 103 -11.30 21.31 6.34
CA LYS A 103 -10.09 22.11 6.05
C LYS A 103 -8.97 21.23 5.50
N ALA A 104 -8.26 21.74 4.49
CA ALA A 104 -7.07 21.07 3.96
C ALA A 104 -6.00 20.79 5.03
N ALA A 105 -5.87 21.69 6.03
CA ALA A 105 -4.97 21.50 7.15
C ALA A 105 -5.26 20.24 7.99
N ASP A 106 -6.51 19.78 8.06
CA ASP A 106 -6.86 18.56 8.81
C ASP A 106 -6.34 17.30 8.08
N ILE A 107 -6.29 17.32 6.75
CA ILE A 107 -5.66 16.26 5.93
C ILE A 107 -4.14 16.27 6.14
N ASP A 108 -3.51 17.43 6.16
CA ASP A 108 -2.06 17.55 6.36
C ASP A 108 -1.68 17.03 7.76
N ILE A 109 -2.43 17.41 8.80
CA ILE A 109 -2.23 16.91 10.17
C ILE A 109 -2.46 15.40 10.23
N ALA A 110 -3.51 14.88 9.59
CA ALA A 110 -3.75 13.44 9.55
C ALA A 110 -2.63 12.67 8.82
N SER A 111 -2.05 13.26 7.78
CA SER A 111 -0.93 12.68 7.02
C SER A 111 0.38 12.66 7.83
N ILE A 112 0.57 13.62 8.73
CA ILE A 112 1.73 13.70 9.65
C ILE A 112 1.53 12.81 10.88
N MET A 113 0.34 12.84 11.48
CA MET A 113 0.10 12.32 12.84
C MET A 113 -0.69 11.00 12.87
N GLY A 114 -1.55 10.72 11.89
CA GLY A 114 -2.65 9.75 12.05
C GLY A 114 -2.66 8.57 11.08
N ILE A 115 -2.15 8.72 9.86
CA ILE A 115 -2.02 7.63 8.89
C ILE A 115 -0.55 7.24 8.86
N GLY A 116 -0.22 5.99 9.17
CA GLY A 116 1.15 5.45 9.31
C GLY A 116 2.06 5.51 8.07
N MET A 117 1.87 6.48 7.18
CA MET A 117 2.79 6.82 6.10
C MET A 117 4.08 7.46 6.61
N GLY A 118 4.09 8.01 7.83
CA GLY A 118 5.30 8.61 8.42
C GLY A 118 5.89 9.68 7.50
N PHE A 119 5.03 10.50 6.88
CA PHE A 119 5.47 11.47 5.89
C PHE A 119 6.51 12.40 6.53
N PRO A 120 7.66 12.66 5.87
CA PRO A 120 8.64 13.55 6.44
C PRO A 120 8.00 14.92 6.71
N PRO A 121 8.19 15.52 7.90
CA PRO A 121 7.52 16.79 8.28
C PRO A 121 7.79 17.95 7.32
N TYR A 122 8.85 17.86 6.51
CA TYR A 122 9.21 18.86 5.50
C TYR A 122 8.55 18.63 4.13
N ARG A 123 7.79 17.53 3.94
CA ARG A 123 7.02 17.21 2.72
C ARG A 123 5.52 17.07 2.97
N SER A 124 5.08 17.31 4.20
CA SER A 124 3.68 17.16 4.61
C SER A 124 2.76 18.28 4.16
N ALA A 125 3.27 19.25 3.40
CA ALA A 125 2.48 20.25 2.71
C ALA A 125 1.86 19.64 1.43
N LEU A 126 1.07 18.56 1.57
CA LEU A 126 0.49 17.85 0.42
C LEU A 126 -0.57 18.69 -0.28
N LEU A 127 -1.22 19.60 0.46
CA LEU A 127 -2.33 20.42 -0.01
C LEU A 127 -2.21 21.91 0.39
N SER A 128 -1.02 22.35 0.82
CA SER A 128 -0.83 23.73 1.30
C SER A 128 -0.83 24.73 0.15
N ASP A 129 -1.85 25.61 0.13
CA ASP A 129 -1.87 26.89 -0.59
C ASP A 129 -0.81 27.88 -0.04
#